data_AF-A0ABD1FW58-F1
#
_entry.id   AF-A0ABD1FW58-F1
#
_cell.length_a   1.000
_cell.length_b   1.000
_cell.length_c   1.000
_cell.angle_alpha   90.00
_cell.angle_beta   90.00
_cell.angle_gamma   90.00
#
_symmetry.space_group_name_H-M   'P 1'
#
loop_
_entity.id
_entity.type
_entity.pdbx_description
1 polymer ?
#
loop_
_entity_poly.entity_id
_entity_poly.type
_entity_poly.pdbx_seq_one_letter_code
_entity_poly.pdbx_strand_id
1 'polypeptide(L)'
;MNGVPARSFCSRHNDGEDDEDEDYESGEEEDFSEREEDRADLSAEEKVKEATEIGYTVLGPLQKSDRVFKLYEPAFAVVQIGSHQFKVSNGDTIYTERLKHCDVNDKQNMTDILNLGRE
;
A
#
# COMPACT_ATOMS: atom_id res chain seq x y z
N MET A 1 2.26 -22.20 26.07
CA MET A 1 1.30 -21.84 25.00
C MET A 1 1.25 -20.32 24.99
N ASN A 2 2.05 -19.68 24.15
CA ASN A 2 2.18 -18.23 24.13
C ASN A 2 1.07 -17.67 23.24
N GLY A 3 0.07 -17.05 23.86
CA GLY A 3 -1.06 -16.44 23.15
C GLY A 3 -0.59 -15.26 22.31
N VAL A 4 -0.99 -15.25 21.05
CA VAL A 4 -0.84 -14.09 20.17
C VAL A 4 -1.80 -13.00 20.70
N PRO A 5 -1.34 -11.77 20.99
CA PRO A 5 -2.25 -10.73 21.44
C PRO A 5 -3.24 -10.38 20.32
N ALA A 6 -4.52 -10.63 20.56
CA ALA A 6 -5.59 -10.22 19.66
C ALA A 6 -5.70 -8.68 19.68
N ARG A 7 -5.69 -8.07 18.49
CA ARG A 7 -5.88 -6.63 18.31
C ARG A 7 -7.34 -6.30 18.67
N SER A 8 -7.55 -5.52 19.72
CA SER A 8 -8.87 -4.94 20.02
C SER A 8 -9.00 -3.63 19.23
N PHE A 9 -9.85 -3.62 18.21
CA PHE A 9 -10.37 -2.39 17.64
C PHE A 9 -11.53 -1.94 18.53
N CYS A 10 -11.29 -0.94 19.38
CA CYS A 10 -12.35 -0.29 20.14
C CYS A 10 -13.17 0.61 19.23
N SER A 11 -14.17 0.06 18.53
CA SER A 11 -15.30 0.84 18.03
C SER A 11 -16.20 1.20 19.22
N ARG A 12 -15.86 2.27 19.93
CA ARG A 12 -16.82 2.94 20.81
C ARG A 12 -17.83 3.65 19.92
N HIS A 13 -18.96 3.00 19.65
CA HIS A 13 -20.18 3.65 19.16
C HIS A 13 -20.52 4.78 20.14
N ASN A 14 -20.34 6.02 19.70
CA ASN A 14 -20.94 7.18 20.31
C ASN A 14 -22.04 7.63 19.35
N ASP A 15 -23.29 7.23 19.64
CA ASP A 15 -24.48 7.73 18.94
C ASP A 15 -24.56 9.25 19.16
N GLY A 16 -24.24 9.99 18.11
CA GLY A 16 -24.50 11.41 17.98
C GLY A 16 -25.12 11.63 16.61
N GLU A 17 -26.45 11.66 16.58
CA GLU A 17 -27.25 12.11 15.45
C GLU A 17 -26.90 13.56 15.12
N ASP A 18 -26.51 13.84 13.87
CA ASP A 18 -26.92 15.06 13.16
C ASP A 18 -26.73 14.87 11.65
N ASP A 19 -27.75 15.29 10.93
CA ASP A 19 -28.00 15.19 9.50
C ASP A 19 -26.95 15.89 8.62
N GLU A 20 -26.75 15.39 7.39
CA GLU A 20 -26.96 16.19 6.17
C GLU A 20 -26.73 15.33 4.91
N ASP A 21 -27.76 15.30 4.08
CA ASP A 21 -27.83 14.65 2.77
C ASP A 21 -26.81 15.22 1.78
N GLU A 22 -25.97 14.35 1.18
CA GLU A 22 -25.35 14.64 -0.12
C GLU A 22 -25.55 13.45 -1.07
N ASP A 23 -26.69 13.52 -1.77
CA ASP A 23 -26.99 12.80 -3.00
C ASP A 23 -26.08 13.30 -4.13
N TYR A 24 -25.11 12.50 -4.56
CA TYR A 24 -24.50 12.64 -5.87
C TYR A 24 -24.75 11.38 -6.72
N GLU A 25 -25.82 11.52 -7.47
CA GLU A 25 -26.26 10.77 -8.64
C GLU A 25 -25.13 10.54 -9.68
N SER A 26 -24.88 9.25 -9.93
CA SER A 26 -24.67 8.58 -11.23
C SER A 26 -23.70 9.13 -12.30
N GLY A 27 -22.80 8.23 -12.72
CA GLY A 27 -22.10 8.23 -14.02
C GLY A 27 -20.61 8.41 -13.81
N GLU A 28 -19.73 7.48 -14.15
CA GLU A 28 -19.65 6.74 -15.41
C GLU A 28 -19.06 5.35 -15.14
N GLU A 29 -19.71 4.30 -15.64
CA GLU A 29 -19.07 3.00 -15.78
C GLU A 29 -18.01 3.14 -16.87
N GLU A 30 -16.79 3.50 -16.48
CA GLU A 30 -15.65 3.39 -17.37
C GLU A 30 -15.45 1.91 -17.68
N ASP A 31 -15.93 1.52 -18.87
CA ASP A 31 -15.55 0.33 -19.60
C ASP A 31 -14.00 0.30 -19.69
N PHE A 32 -13.37 -0.31 -18.69
CA PHE A 32 -11.97 -0.74 -18.76
C PHE A 32 -11.87 -1.94 -19.71
N SER A 33 -12.29 -1.74 -20.96
CA SER A 33 -11.93 -2.61 -22.05
C SER A 33 -10.41 -2.55 -22.20
N GLU A 34 -9.81 -3.72 -21.97
CA GLU A 34 -8.40 -4.03 -22.08
C GLU A 34 -7.72 -3.28 -23.25
N ARG A 35 -7.06 -2.17 -22.95
CA ARG A 35 -5.95 -1.69 -23.78
C ARG A 35 -4.68 -2.31 -23.24
N GLU A 36 -4.44 -3.58 -23.57
CA GLU A 36 -3.09 -4.16 -23.73
C GLU A 36 -2.39 -3.44 -24.89
N GLU A 37 -2.31 -2.11 -24.83
CA GLU A 37 -1.62 -1.32 -25.83
C GLU A 37 -0.21 -1.00 -25.35
N ASP A 38 0.71 -1.55 -26.13
CA ASP A 38 2.12 -1.23 -26.16
C ASP A 38 2.89 -1.65 -24.90
N ARG A 39 3.07 -2.97 -24.76
CA ARG A 39 4.38 -3.51 -24.32
C ARG A 39 5.45 -3.11 -25.34
N ALA A 40 5.78 -1.82 -25.41
CA ALA A 40 7.14 -1.47 -25.71
C ALA A 40 7.98 -2.19 -24.65
N ASP A 41 8.94 -2.99 -25.08
CA ASP A 41 9.93 -3.62 -24.20
C ASP A 41 10.80 -2.51 -23.57
N LEU A 42 10.20 -1.72 -22.67
CA LEU A 42 10.91 -0.81 -21.79
C LEU A 42 11.89 -1.66 -21.02
N SER A 43 13.16 -1.25 -21.09
CA SER A 43 14.24 -1.85 -20.34
C SER A 43 13.83 -1.98 -18.87
N ALA A 44 14.26 -3.04 -18.19
CA ALA A 44 14.05 -3.20 -16.74
C ALA A 44 14.47 -1.93 -15.96
N GLU A 45 15.42 -1.17 -16.51
CA GLU A 45 15.92 0.08 -15.95
C GLU A 45 14.89 1.24 -16.02
N GLU A 46 14.12 1.35 -17.10
CA GLU A 46 13.07 2.38 -17.24
C GLU A 46 11.88 2.08 -16.32
N LYS A 47 11.51 0.81 -16.17
CA LYS A 47 10.44 0.38 -15.25
C LYS A 47 10.77 0.72 -13.80
N VAL A 48 12.04 0.56 -13.41
CA VAL A 48 12.52 0.96 -12.08
C VAL A 48 12.45 2.47 -11.92
N LYS A 49 12.78 3.24 -12.97
CA LYS A 49 12.78 4.70 -12.91
C LYS A 49 11.38 5.27 -12.74
N GLU A 50 10.39 4.75 -13.48
CA GLU A 50 8.98 5.16 -13.32
C GLU A 50 8.42 4.80 -11.94
N ALA A 51 8.71 3.59 -11.44
CA ALA A 51 8.30 3.20 -10.10
C ALA A 51 8.93 4.11 -9.03
N THR A 52 10.20 4.46 -9.21
CA THR A 52 10.93 5.36 -8.29
C THR A 52 10.26 6.73 -8.21
N GLU A 53 9.76 7.24 -9.34
CA GLU A 53 9.04 8.52 -9.39
C GLU A 53 7.69 8.49 -8.64
N ILE A 54 7.05 7.31 -8.55
CA ILE A 54 5.80 7.10 -7.79
C ILE A 54 6.09 6.86 -6.29
N GLY A 55 7.35 6.62 -5.91
CA GLY A 55 7.79 6.50 -4.52
C GLY A 55 8.18 5.08 -4.09
N TYR A 56 8.33 4.12 -5.01
CA TYR A 56 8.74 2.76 -4.66
C TYR A 56 9.65 2.12 -5.71
N THR A 57 10.43 1.11 -5.34
CA THR A 57 11.27 0.34 -6.27
C THR A 57 11.01 -1.14 -6.11
N VAL A 58 10.99 -1.87 -7.23
CA VAL A 58 10.74 -3.31 -7.22
C VAL A 58 12.06 -4.04 -7.03
N LEU A 59 12.18 -4.80 -5.94
CA LEU A 59 13.36 -5.61 -5.62
C LEU A 59 13.30 -7.01 -6.25
N GLY A 60 12.14 -7.38 -6.80
CA GLY A 60 11.87 -8.69 -7.41
C GLY A 60 11.15 -9.67 -6.47
N PRO A 61 11.03 -10.94 -6.88
CA PRO A 61 10.14 -11.89 -6.21
C PRO A 61 10.60 -12.25 -4.79
N LEU A 62 9.64 -12.44 -3.91
CA LEU A 62 9.82 -12.91 -2.55
C LEU A 62 10.32 -14.36 -2.56
N GLN A 63 11.45 -14.63 -1.90
CA GLN A 63 11.94 -15.99 -1.74
C GLN A 63 11.35 -16.65 -0.51
N LYS A 64 11.15 -17.97 -0.55
CA LYS A 64 10.65 -18.75 0.60
C LYS A 64 11.57 -18.67 1.84
N SER A 65 12.85 -18.37 1.61
CA SER A 65 13.86 -18.15 2.66
C SER A 65 13.78 -16.77 3.30
N ASP A 66 13.08 -15.81 2.69
CA ASP A 66 12.97 -14.45 3.20
C ASP A 66 12.07 -14.42 4.43
N ARG A 67 12.67 -14.12 5.59
CA ARG A 67 11.93 -13.92 6.84
C ARG A 67 11.44 -12.47 6.90
N VAL A 68 10.35 -12.17 6.20
CA VAL A 68 9.82 -10.81 6.04
C VAL A 68 9.13 -10.26 7.29
N PHE A 69 8.52 -11.13 8.09
CA PHE A 69 7.91 -10.75 9.36
C PHE A 69 8.92 -10.94 10.48
N LYS A 70 9.33 -9.83 11.08
CA LYS A 70 10.14 -9.80 12.28
C LYS A 70 9.21 -9.83 13.50
N LEU A 71 9.79 -10.12 14.67
CA LEU A 71 9.09 -9.84 15.93
C LEU A 71 8.70 -8.35 15.95
N TYR A 72 7.51 -8.08 16.46
CA TYR A 72 6.97 -6.73 16.53
C TYR A 72 7.94 -5.80 17.26
N GLU A 73 8.28 -4.69 16.60
CA GLU A 73 8.97 -3.56 17.18
C GLU A 73 7.99 -2.39 17.20
N PRO A 74 7.93 -1.60 18.29
CA PRO A 74 7.05 -0.44 18.37
C PRO A 74 7.63 0.71 17.53
N ALA A 75 7.67 0.50 16.22
CA ALA A 75 8.19 1.41 15.22
C ALA A 75 7.17 1.55 14.09
N PHE A 76 7.04 2.77 13.58
CA PHE A 76 6.19 3.06 12.44
C PHE A 76 6.92 3.94 11.43
N ALA A 77 6.48 3.85 10.18
CA ALA A 77 6.89 4.75 9.11
C ALA A 77 5.65 5.45 8.56
N VAL A 78 5.79 6.70 8.16
CA VAL A 78 4.84 7.38 7.28
C VAL A 78 5.45 7.34 5.89
N VAL A 79 4.85 6.56 4.99
CA VAL A 79 5.29 6.38 3.61
C VAL A 79 4.31 7.06 2.66
N GLN A 80 4.82 7.58 1.55
CA GLN A 80 4.00 8.13 0.48
C GLN A 80 4.03 7.21 -0.74
N ILE A 81 2.85 6.90 -1.28
CA ILE A 81 2.67 6.10 -2.49
C ILE A 81 1.77 6.93 -3.41
N GLY A 82 2.32 7.44 -4.51
CA GLY A 82 1.62 8.40 -5.35
C GLY A 82 1.19 9.65 -4.56
N SER A 83 -0.11 9.93 -4.54
CA SER A 83 -0.72 11.05 -3.81
C SER A 83 -1.18 10.71 -2.38
N HIS A 84 -1.03 9.45 -1.96
CA HIS A 84 -1.55 8.95 -0.69
C HIS A 84 -0.44 8.73 0.35
N GLN A 85 -0.74 9.03 1.61
CA GLN A 85 0.15 8.83 2.74
C GLN A 85 -0.38 7.74 3.66
N PHE A 86 0.52 6.85 4.09
CA PHE A 86 0.18 5.71 4.93
C PHE A 86 1.09 5.68 6.14
N LYS A 87 0.50 5.58 7.33
CA LYS A 87 1.23 5.22 8.55
C LYS A 87 1.20 3.70 8.70
N VAL A 88 2.35 3.06 8.62
CA VAL A 88 2.49 1.60 8.61
C VAL A 88 3.49 1.14 9.67
N SER A 89 3.18 0.00 10.28
CA SER A 89 4.08 -0.76 11.17
C SER A 89 4.37 -2.13 10.56
N ASN A 90 5.32 -2.88 11.13
CA ASN A 90 5.62 -4.23 10.63
C ASN A 90 4.37 -5.13 10.69
N GLY A 91 4.00 -5.72 9.56
CA GLY A 91 2.86 -6.64 9.45
C GLY A 91 1.52 -5.97 9.12
N ASP A 92 1.47 -4.65 8.96
CA ASP A 92 0.26 -4.00 8.48
C ASP A 92 0.05 -4.26 6.97
N THR A 93 -1.21 -4.35 6.57
CA THR A 93 -1.65 -4.41 5.17
C THR A 93 -2.31 -3.09 4.82
N ILE A 94 -1.90 -2.49 3.70
CA ILE A 94 -2.49 -1.28 3.15
C ILE A 94 -3.08 -1.56 1.77
N TYR A 95 -4.11 -0.82 1.41
CA TYR A 95 -4.67 -0.81 0.06
C TYR A 95 -4.18 0.43 -0.67
N THR A 96 -3.68 0.25 -1.88
CA THR A 96 -3.14 1.32 -2.71
C THR A 96 -3.76 1.24 -4.09
N GLU A 97 -3.59 2.30 -4.87
CA GLU A 97 -3.79 2.22 -6.32
C GLU A 97 -2.86 1.18 -6.95
N ARG A 98 -3.16 0.79 -8.19
CA ARG A 98 -2.39 -0.24 -8.90
C ARG A 98 -0.93 0.22 -9.07
N LEU A 99 -0.04 -0.50 -8.40
CA LEU A 99 1.40 -0.32 -8.55
C LEU A 99 1.83 -0.81 -9.93
N LYS A 100 2.40 0.09 -10.74
CA LYS A 100 3.02 -0.24 -12.01
C LYS A 100 4.24 -1.15 -11.79
N HIS A 101 4.43 -2.09 -12.72
CA HIS A 101 5.61 -2.97 -12.79
C HIS A 101 5.83 -3.87 -11.57
N CYS A 102 4.78 -4.17 -10.79
CA CYS A 102 4.83 -5.13 -9.68
C CYS A 102 3.95 -6.34 -9.94
N ASP A 103 4.48 -7.53 -9.70
CA ASP A 103 3.75 -8.79 -9.74
C ASP A 103 3.41 -9.32 -8.34
N VAL A 104 2.53 -10.32 -8.29
CA VAL A 104 2.13 -10.98 -7.04
C VAL A 104 3.34 -11.65 -6.39
N ASN A 105 3.51 -11.41 -5.09
CA ASN A 105 4.67 -11.81 -4.29
C ASN A 105 5.98 -11.09 -4.62
N ASP A 106 5.95 -9.95 -5.30
CA ASP A 106 7.16 -9.11 -5.38
C ASP A 106 7.42 -8.34 -4.08
N LYS A 107 8.70 -8.16 -3.79
CA LYS A 107 9.19 -7.26 -2.75
C LYS A 107 9.35 -5.87 -3.35
N GLN A 108 8.88 -4.88 -2.60
CA GLN A 108 9.01 -3.48 -2.96
C GLN A 108 9.77 -2.76 -1.84
N ASN A 109 10.56 -1.78 -2.23
CA ASN A 109 11.23 -0.87 -1.32
C ASN A 109 10.61 0.51 -1.47
N MET A 110 10.03 1.00 -0.38
CA MET A 110 9.45 2.33 -0.31
C MET A 110 10.56 3.38 -0.24
N THR A 111 10.64 4.22 -1.26
CA THR A 111 11.68 5.24 -1.40
C THR A 111 11.24 6.55 -0.76
N ASP A 112 9.94 6.87 -0.84
CA ASP A 112 9.38 8.09 -0.28
C ASP A 112 8.87 7.87 1.15
N ILE A 113 9.74 8.21 2.11
CA ILE A 113 9.46 8.10 3.55
C ILE A 113 9.42 9.51 4.13
N LEU A 114 8.25 9.91 4.60
CA LEU A 114 8.03 11.25 5.16
C LEU A 114 8.49 11.34 6.62
N ASN A 115 8.24 10.29 7.41
CA ASN A 115 8.60 10.25 8.82
C ASN A 115 8.88 8.82 9.31
N LEU A 116 9.74 8.71 10.31
CA LEU A 116 9.99 7.50 11.06
C LEU A 116 9.76 7.79 12.54
N GLY A 117 9.04 6.91 13.22
CA GLY A 117 8.75 7.05 14.64
C GLY A 117 8.91 5.73 15.38
N ARG A 118 9.15 5.85 16.69
CA ARG A 118 9.21 4.74 17.64
C ARG A 118 8.48 5.14 18.91
N GLU A 119 7.89 4.18 19.61
CA GLU A 119 7.31 4.36 20.95
C GLU A 119 8.40 4.32 22.03
#